data_AF-A0A1V4ZA39-F1
#
_entry.id   AF-A0A1V4ZA39-F1
#
_cell.length_a   1.000
_cell.length_b   1.000
_cell.length_c   1.000
_cell.angle_alpha   90.00
_cell.angle_beta   90.00
_cell.angle_gamma   90.00
#
_symmetry.space_group_name_H-M   'P 1'
#
loop_
_entity.id
_entity.type
_entity.pdbx_description
1 polymer ?
#
loop_
_entity_poly.entity_id
_entity_poly.type
_entity_poly.pdbx_seq_one_letter_code
_entity_poly.pdbx_strand_id
1 'polypeptide(L)'
;MDLTILWLVPVAYFVHILEETPRFVPWAIKYLGAPETFGQFVLGNVIFMVYVIIATSLAIFYPSELTLVIGLSAAAWIFSNFLIHAYYTLRTGEYSPGVVTASAIYAPVSLYIYYNFLVSGILSTLDLILSIVIGFAIMYVPTLIQEKRKGKI
;
A
#
# COMPACT_ATOMS: atom_id res chain seq x y z
N MET A 1 -22.92 4.69 3.99
CA MET A 1 -21.58 4.23 4.43
C MET A 1 -20.81 5.44 4.91
N ASP A 2 -20.08 5.33 6.01
CA ASP A 2 -19.22 6.41 6.51
C ASP A 2 -17.88 6.39 5.76
N LEU A 3 -17.58 7.46 5.01
CA LEU A 3 -16.33 7.56 4.22
C LEU A 3 -15.10 7.82 5.09
N THR A 4 -15.28 8.24 6.35
CA THR A 4 -14.16 8.50 7.26
C THR A 4 -13.35 7.25 7.58
N ILE A 5 -13.89 6.04 7.33
CA ILE A 5 -13.16 4.77 7.43
C ILE A 5 -11.91 4.75 6.54
N LEU A 6 -11.87 5.55 5.46
CA LEU A 6 -10.69 5.65 4.58
C LEU A 6 -9.48 6.27 5.31
N TRP A 7 -9.67 7.02 6.39
CA TRP A 7 -8.57 7.52 7.22
C TRP A 7 -7.77 6.40 7.91
N LEU A 8 -8.31 5.19 7.99
CA LEU A 8 -7.56 4.02 8.47
C LEU A 8 -6.33 3.74 7.58
N VAL A 9 -6.37 4.07 6.30
CA VAL A 9 -5.26 3.82 5.36
C VAL A 9 -3.98 4.59 5.74
N PRO A 10 -3.96 5.94 5.84
CA PRO A 10 -2.76 6.67 6.22
C PRO A 10 -2.31 6.36 7.66
N VAL A 11 -3.24 6.09 8.58
CA VAL A 11 -2.90 5.67 9.95
C VAL A 11 -2.19 4.32 9.95
N ALA A 12 -2.74 3.33 9.24
CA ALA A 12 -2.10 2.03 9.08
C ALA A 12 -0.72 2.20 8.42
N TYR A 13 -0.65 3.01 7.35
CA TYR A 13 0.60 3.27 6.62
C TYR A 13 1.68 3.82 7.55
N PHE A 14 1.34 4.80 8.39
CA PHE A 14 2.25 5.35 9.38
C PHE A 14 2.77 4.30 10.36
N VAL A 15 1.90 3.46 10.93
CA VAL A 15 2.30 2.40 11.88
C VAL A 15 3.29 1.41 11.24
N HIS A 16 3.08 1.06 9.98
CA HIS A 16 3.97 0.15 9.26
C HIS A 16 5.36 0.75 9.01
N ILE A 17 5.44 2.02 8.65
CA ILE A 17 6.74 2.72 8.50
C ILE A 17 7.55 2.61 9.79
N LEU A 18 6.91 2.68 10.97
CA LEU A 18 7.59 2.52 12.25
C LEU A 18 8.19 1.11 12.45
N GLU A 19 7.51 0.06 11.97
CA GLU A 19 8.03 -1.31 12.00
C GLU A 19 9.23 -1.49 11.04
N GLU A 20 9.12 -0.91 9.85
CA GLU A 20 10.12 -1.02 8.79
C GLU A 20 11.41 -0.26 9.10
N THR A 21 11.28 0.96 9.62
CA THR A 21 12.35 1.94 9.82
C THR A 21 13.67 1.35 10.36
N PRO A 22 13.67 0.47 11.38
CA PRO A 22 14.92 -0.06 11.95
C PRO A 22 15.69 -1.03 11.05
N ARG A 23 15.04 -1.71 10.09
CA ARG A 23 15.60 -2.89 9.42
C ARG A 23 15.34 -2.97 7.91
N PHE A 24 14.46 -2.13 7.37
CA PHE A 24 14.02 -2.26 5.98
C PHE A 24 15.15 -2.02 4.98
N VAL A 25 15.98 -1.00 5.15
CA VAL A 25 17.05 -0.70 4.17
C VAL A 25 18.06 -1.86 4.00
N PRO A 26 18.66 -2.41 5.07
CA PRO A 26 19.53 -3.59 4.94
C PRO A 26 18.83 -4.79 4.28
N TRP A 27 17.57 -5.04 4.64
CA TRP A 27 16.77 -6.13 4.05
C TRP A 27 16.47 -5.88 2.57
N ALA A 28 16.12 -4.65 2.21
CA ALA A 28 15.79 -4.25 0.86
C ALA A 28 17.01 -4.33 -0.06
N ILE A 29 18.21 -3.94 0.39
CA ILE A 29 19.45 -4.15 -0.36
C ILE A 29 19.65 -5.64 -0.69
N LYS A 30 19.50 -6.51 0.33
CA LYS A 30 19.67 -7.97 0.19
C LYS A 30 18.70 -8.55 -0.84
N TYR A 31 17.42 -8.19 -0.79
CA TYR A 31 16.37 -8.86 -1.58
C TYR A 31 15.86 -8.08 -2.79
N LEU A 32 15.59 -6.77 -2.64
CA LEU A 32 14.99 -5.92 -3.68
C LEU A 32 16.02 -5.11 -4.49
N GLY A 33 17.18 -4.79 -3.90
CA GLY A 33 18.23 -3.97 -4.51
C GLY A 33 18.00 -2.45 -4.39
N ALA A 34 16.87 -2.04 -3.81
CA ALA A 34 16.54 -0.66 -3.47
C ALA A 34 15.45 -0.66 -2.37
N PRO A 35 15.33 0.39 -1.55
CA PRO A 35 16.25 1.53 -1.43
C PRO A 35 17.61 1.12 -0.86
N GLU A 36 18.68 1.82 -1.26
CA GLU A 36 20.07 1.57 -0.83
C GLU A 36 20.46 2.43 0.37
N THR A 37 19.76 3.54 0.59
CA THR A 37 20.04 4.47 1.68
C THR A 37 18.79 4.77 2.48
N PHE A 38 18.98 5.14 3.75
CA PHE A 38 17.88 5.59 4.59
C PHE A 38 17.18 6.84 4.04
N GLY A 39 17.91 7.74 3.39
CA GLY A 39 17.31 8.92 2.73
C GLY A 39 16.37 8.54 1.59
N GLN A 40 16.70 7.52 0.79
CA GLN A 40 15.80 7.00 -0.25
C GLN A 40 14.56 6.34 0.34
N PHE A 41 14.72 5.58 1.43
CA PHE A 41 13.60 5.00 2.17
C PHE A 41 12.64 6.09 2.69
N VAL A 42 13.16 7.13 3.35
CA VAL A 42 12.33 8.23 3.85
C VAL A 42 11.63 8.96 2.71
N LEU A 43 12.36 9.31 1.63
CA LEU A 43 11.78 10.01 0.49
C LEU A 43 10.65 9.21 -0.17
N GLY A 44 10.86 7.92 -0.41
CA GLY A 44 9.83 7.03 -0.95
C GLY A 44 8.60 6.98 -0.06
N ASN A 45 8.79 6.83 1.25
CA ASN A 45 7.70 6.81 2.21
C ASN A 45 6.93 8.14 2.28
N VAL A 46 7.62 9.28 2.19
CA VAL A 46 6.97 10.61 2.12
C VAL A 46 6.12 10.74 0.85
N ILE A 47 6.63 10.34 -0.30
CA ILE A 47 5.89 10.40 -1.57
C ILE A 47 4.61 9.56 -1.48
N PHE A 48 4.72 8.32 -0.99
CA PHE A 48 3.56 7.45 -0.83
C PHE A 48 2.60 7.96 0.26
N MET A 49 3.09 8.56 1.35
CA MET A 49 2.27 9.16 2.39
C MET A 49 1.44 10.32 1.83
N VAL A 50 2.06 11.19 1.03
CA VAL A 50 1.37 12.28 0.33
C VAL A 50 0.30 11.72 -0.61
N TYR A 51 0.62 10.69 -1.39
CA TYR A 51 -0.36 10.02 -2.25
C TYR A 51 -1.56 9.51 -1.46
N VAL A 52 -1.36 8.74 -0.38
CA VAL A 52 -2.49 8.18 0.39
C VAL A 52 -3.33 9.28 1.05
N ILE A 53 -2.70 10.32 1.62
CA ILE A 53 -3.43 11.44 2.22
C ILE A 53 -4.28 12.17 1.17
N ILE A 54 -3.73 12.44 -0.01
CA ILE A 54 -4.48 13.09 -1.09
C ILE A 54 -5.63 12.20 -1.56
N ALA A 55 -5.36 10.92 -1.82
CA ALA A 55 -6.35 9.97 -2.31
C ALA A 55 -7.53 9.82 -1.33
N THR A 56 -7.25 9.65 -0.03
CA THR A 56 -8.30 9.54 0.99
C THR A 56 -9.04 10.86 1.19
N SER A 57 -8.33 11.99 1.17
CA SER A 57 -8.95 13.32 1.31
C SER A 57 -9.91 13.62 0.16
N LEU A 58 -9.53 13.31 -1.08
CA LEU A 58 -10.40 13.50 -2.25
C LEU A 58 -11.69 12.69 -2.11
N ALA A 59 -11.59 11.41 -1.74
CA ALA A 59 -12.75 10.55 -1.56
C ALA A 59 -13.70 11.03 -0.44
N ILE A 60 -13.14 11.56 0.65
CA ILE A 60 -13.91 12.00 1.82
C ILE A 60 -14.55 13.37 1.62
N PHE A 61 -13.78 14.35 1.15
CA PHE A 61 -14.22 15.76 1.09
C PHE A 61 -14.85 16.14 -0.25
N TYR A 62 -14.57 15.40 -1.32
CA TYR A 62 -15.07 15.68 -2.67
C TYR A 62 -15.65 14.42 -3.32
N PRO A 63 -16.63 13.74 -2.68
CA PRO A 63 -17.08 12.43 -3.12
C PRO A 63 -17.74 12.48 -4.50
N SER A 64 -17.17 11.69 -5.39
CA SER A 64 -17.62 11.35 -6.74
C SER A 64 -17.11 9.94 -7.06
N GLU A 65 -17.70 9.26 -8.04
CA GLU A 65 -17.28 7.91 -8.46
C GLU A 65 -15.76 7.81 -8.64
N LEU A 66 -15.17 8.73 -9.41
CA LEU A 66 -13.72 8.77 -9.65
C LEU A 66 -12.92 8.94 -8.34
N THR A 67 -13.28 9.90 -7.49
CA THR A 67 -12.55 10.12 -6.23
C THR A 67 -12.68 8.95 -5.26
N LEU A 68 -13.83 8.24 -5.27
CA LEU A 68 -14.04 7.04 -4.46
C LEU A 68 -13.16 5.89 -4.97
N VAL A 69 -13.06 5.71 -6.30
CA VAL A 69 -12.11 4.75 -6.90
C VAL A 69 -10.67 5.07 -6.51
N ILE A 70 -10.28 6.35 -6.57
CA ILE A 70 -8.94 6.80 -6.16
C ILE A 70 -8.71 6.56 -4.67
N GLY A 71 -9.65 6.90 -3.79
CA GLY A 71 -9.53 6.65 -2.35
C GLY A 71 -9.44 5.17 -2.02
N LEU A 72 -10.25 4.34 -2.69
CA LEU A 72 -10.23 2.89 -2.52
C LEU A 72 -8.93 2.27 -3.06
N SER A 73 -8.32 2.87 -4.09
CA SER A 73 -7.02 2.42 -4.60
C SER A 73 -5.90 2.53 -3.57
N ALA A 74 -5.98 3.47 -2.62
CA ALA A 74 -5.03 3.56 -1.52
C ALA A 74 -5.14 2.36 -0.56
N ALA A 75 -6.35 1.82 -0.35
CA ALA A 75 -6.57 0.60 0.43
C ALA A 75 -6.05 -0.64 -0.32
N ALA A 76 -6.25 -0.73 -1.64
CA ALA A 76 -5.64 -1.81 -2.44
C ALA A 76 -4.11 -1.72 -2.47
N TRP A 77 -3.57 -0.51 -2.48
CA TRP A 77 -2.13 -0.29 -2.44
C TRP A 77 -1.49 -0.87 -1.17
N ILE A 78 -1.98 -0.55 0.03
CA ILE A 78 -1.46 -1.17 1.27
C ILE A 78 -1.70 -2.69 1.29
N PHE A 79 -2.76 -3.20 0.66
CA PHE A 79 -2.97 -4.65 0.55
C PHE A 79 -1.90 -5.31 -0.34
N SER A 80 -1.58 -4.71 -1.48
CA SER A 80 -0.50 -5.19 -2.34
C SER A 80 0.87 -5.11 -1.68
N ASN A 81 1.10 -4.11 -0.82
CA ASN A 81 2.27 -4.04 0.04
C ASN A 81 2.39 -5.29 0.92
N PHE A 82 1.30 -5.65 1.62
CA PHE A 82 1.24 -6.89 2.40
C PHE A 82 1.63 -8.13 1.59
N LEU A 83 1.14 -8.25 0.35
CA LEU A 83 1.48 -9.39 -0.50
C LEU A 83 2.99 -9.47 -0.80
N ILE A 84 3.68 -8.34 -0.97
CA ILE A 84 5.14 -8.31 -1.16
C ILE A 84 5.86 -8.84 0.09
N HIS A 85 5.55 -8.30 1.27
CA HIS A 85 6.20 -8.75 2.51
C HIS A 85 5.91 -10.21 2.83
N ALA A 86 4.66 -10.65 2.64
CA ALA A 86 4.27 -12.04 2.82
C ALA A 86 5.02 -12.94 1.84
N TYR A 87 5.07 -12.57 0.55
CA TYR A 87 5.80 -13.32 -0.47
C TYR A 87 7.27 -13.50 -0.11
N TYR A 88 8.00 -12.42 0.20
CA TYR A 88 9.42 -12.54 0.54
C TYR A 88 9.65 -13.32 1.83
N THR A 89 8.79 -13.15 2.83
CA THR A 89 8.89 -13.92 4.08
C THR A 89 8.72 -15.42 3.82
N LEU A 90 7.71 -15.80 3.06
CA LEU A 90 7.46 -17.20 2.70
C LEU A 90 8.55 -17.76 1.77
N ARG A 91 9.03 -16.96 0.82
CA ARG A 91 9.99 -17.40 -0.21
C ARG A 91 11.40 -17.59 0.35
N THR A 92 11.81 -16.72 1.28
CA THR A 92 13.17 -16.69 1.83
C THR A 92 13.28 -17.42 3.17
N GLY A 93 12.16 -17.60 3.88
CA GLY A 93 12.16 -18.07 5.27
C GLY A 93 12.70 -17.05 6.27
N GLU A 94 13.02 -15.84 5.82
CA GLU A 94 13.50 -14.74 6.65
C GLU A 94 12.40 -13.70 6.88
N TYR A 95 12.39 -13.10 8.06
CA TYR A 95 11.48 -12.00 8.36
C TYR A 95 11.71 -10.80 7.42
N SER A 96 10.67 -10.41 6.69
CA SER A 96 10.62 -9.14 5.97
C SER A 96 10.16 -8.02 6.92
N PRO A 97 10.98 -6.98 7.19
CA PRO A 97 10.56 -5.82 7.97
C PRO A 97 9.28 -5.23 7.39
N GLY A 98 8.23 -5.08 8.20
CA GLY A 98 6.91 -4.64 7.75
C GLY A 98 5.88 -5.78 7.67
N VAL A 99 6.29 -7.06 7.62
CA VAL A 99 5.33 -8.17 7.46
C VAL A 99 4.34 -8.29 8.63
N VAL A 100 4.72 -7.91 9.85
CA VAL A 100 3.84 -8.06 11.02
C VAL A 100 2.70 -7.05 10.92
N THR A 101 2.98 -5.77 10.74
CA THR A 101 1.95 -4.73 10.58
C THR A 101 1.22 -4.86 9.25
N ALA A 102 1.87 -5.29 8.17
CA ALA A 102 1.17 -5.52 6.92
C ALA A 102 0.15 -6.67 7.05
N SER A 103 0.50 -7.75 7.74
CA SER A 103 -0.42 -8.87 7.96
C SER A 103 -1.50 -8.55 9.00
N ALA A 104 -1.14 -7.90 10.10
CA ALA A 104 -2.04 -7.64 11.24
C ALA A 104 -2.87 -6.35 11.08
N ILE A 105 -2.45 -5.43 10.21
CA ILE A 105 -3.09 -4.12 10.04
C ILE A 105 -3.48 -3.89 8.58
N TYR A 106 -2.56 -3.94 7.60
CA TYR A 106 -2.92 -3.63 6.21
C TYR A 106 -3.99 -4.57 5.67
N ALA A 107 -3.77 -5.88 5.76
CA ALA A 107 -4.72 -6.85 5.23
C ALA A 107 -6.11 -6.69 5.88
N PRO A 108 -6.28 -6.64 7.21
CA PRO A 108 -7.57 -6.39 7.84
C PRO A 108 -8.20 -5.04 7.47
N VAL A 109 -7.42 -3.94 7.46
CA VAL A 109 -7.93 -2.59 7.13
C VAL A 109 -8.42 -2.55 5.68
N SER A 110 -7.65 -3.06 4.73
CA SER A 110 -8.04 -3.09 3.33
C SER A 110 -9.30 -3.93 3.12
N LEU A 111 -9.34 -5.14 3.69
CA LEU A 111 -10.51 -6.01 3.56
C LEU A 111 -11.75 -5.39 4.21
N TYR A 112 -11.61 -4.74 5.37
CA TYR A 112 -12.69 -4.03 6.04
C TYR A 112 -13.24 -2.88 5.17
N ILE A 113 -12.37 -2.06 4.58
CA ILE A 113 -12.79 -0.96 3.71
C ILE A 113 -13.48 -1.52 2.45
N TYR A 114 -12.88 -2.48 1.75
CA TYR A 114 -13.47 -3.07 0.55
C TYR A 114 -14.81 -3.75 0.83
N TYR A 115 -14.94 -4.44 1.96
CA TYR A 115 -16.20 -5.04 2.39
C TYR A 115 -17.30 -3.99 2.57
N ASN A 116 -17.00 -2.87 3.24
CA ASN A 116 -17.97 -1.78 3.42
C ASN A 116 -18.38 -1.16 2.08
N PHE A 117 -17.44 -0.94 1.16
CA PHE A 117 -17.77 -0.43 -0.18
C PHE A 117 -18.62 -1.42 -0.98
N LEU A 118 -18.26 -2.70 -0.96
CA LEU A 118 -18.99 -3.76 -1.65
C LEU A 118 -20.44 -3.86 -1.15
N VAL A 119 -20.65 -3.90 0.16
CA VAL A 119 -22.00 -4.00 0.75
C VAL A 119 -22.80 -2.71 0.59
N SER A 120 -22.14 -1.54 0.52
CA SER A 120 -22.82 -0.26 0.33
C SER A 120 -23.49 -0.12 -1.05
N GLY A 121 -22.99 -0.82 -2.07
CA GLY A 121 -23.45 -0.70 -3.45
C GLY A 121 -23.21 0.67 -4.10
N ILE A 122 -22.42 1.55 -3.49
CA ILE A 122 -22.15 2.90 -4.00
C ILE A 122 -21.27 2.87 -5.26
N LEU A 123 -20.42 1.85 -5.39
CA LEU A 123 -19.54 1.63 -6.52
C LEU A 123 -19.94 0.36 -7.28
N SER A 124 -19.74 0.39 -8.60
CA SER A 124 -19.94 -0.80 -9.43
C SER A 124 -18.82 -1.81 -9.24
N THR A 125 -19.02 -3.05 -9.70
CA THR A 125 -17.97 -4.07 -9.74
C THR A 125 -16.75 -3.61 -10.54
N LEU A 126 -16.97 -2.84 -11.62
CA LEU A 126 -15.89 -2.30 -12.44
C LEU A 126 -15.04 -1.31 -11.64
N ASP A 127 -15.68 -0.42 -10.87
CA ASP A 127 -14.99 0.57 -10.02
C ASP A 127 -14.13 -0.11 -8.95
N LEU A 128 -14.65 -1.18 -8.33
CA LEU A 128 -13.89 -1.99 -7.38
C LEU A 128 -12.66 -2.61 -8.06
N ILE A 129 -12.81 -3.20 -9.25
CA ILE A 129 -11.69 -3.77 -10.01
C ILE A 129 -10.68 -2.69 -10.39
N LEU A 130 -11.14 -1.54 -10.89
CA LEU A 130 -10.28 -0.42 -11.26
C LEU A 130 -9.47 0.09 -10.07
N SER A 131 -10.08 0.23 -8.90
CA SER A 131 -9.38 0.64 -7.69
C SER A 131 -8.27 -0.35 -7.30
N ILE A 132 -8.51 -1.66 -7.43
CA ILE A 132 -7.51 -2.71 -7.17
C ILE A 132 -6.37 -2.60 -8.17
N VAL A 133 -6.68 -2.51 -9.47
CA VAL A 133 -5.68 -2.39 -10.54
C VAL A 133 -4.80 -1.16 -10.33
N ILE A 134 -5.40 0.00 -10.02
CA ILE A 134 -4.66 1.25 -9.77
C ILE A 134 -3.76 1.10 -8.54
N GLY A 135 -4.29 0.59 -7.42
CA GLY A 135 -3.52 0.42 -6.18
C GLY A 135 -2.33 -0.51 -6.37
N PHE A 136 -2.54 -1.65 -7.05
CA PHE A 136 -1.47 -2.59 -7.37
C PHE A 136 -0.46 -1.99 -8.33
N ALA A 137 -0.89 -1.25 -9.35
CA ALA A 137 0.02 -0.60 -10.29
C ALA A 137 0.94 0.41 -9.58
N ILE A 138 0.40 1.20 -8.65
CA ILE A 138 1.17 2.17 -7.85
C ILE A 138 2.23 1.47 -7.00
N MET A 139 1.97 0.24 -6.53
CA MET A 139 2.94 -0.55 -5.78
C MET A 139 3.98 -1.21 -6.69
N TYR A 140 3.54 -1.98 -7.68
CA TYR A 140 4.43 -2.86 -8.44
C TYR A 140 5.23 -2.13 -9.53
N VAL A 141 4.69 -1.08 -10.16
CA VAL A 141 5.40 -0.41 -11.25
C VAL A 141 6.74 0.20 -10.78
N PRO A 142 6.79 0.97 -9.67
CA PRO A 142 8.07 1.44 -9.14
C PRO A 142 9.03 0.31 -8.75
N THR A 143 8.53 -0.74 -8.10
CA THR A 143 9.34 -1.90 -7.67
C THR A 143 9.96 -2.62 -8.86
N LEU A 144 9.18 -2.91 -9.91
CA LEU A 144 9.67 -3.58 -11.12
C LEU A 144 10.68 -2.71 -11.88
N ILE A 145 10.47 -1.39 -11.94
CA ILE A 145 11.44 -0.46 -12.53
C ILE A 145 12.77 -0.49 -11.76
N GLN A 146 12.71 -0.55 -10.43
CA GLN A 146 13.90 -0.64 -9.59
C GLN A 146 14.64 -1.96 -9.78
N GLU A 147 13.94 -3.09 -9.76
CA GLU A 147 14.53 -4.42 -9.96
C GLU A 147 15.20 -4.54 -11.34
N LYS A 148 14.52 -4.07 -12.40
CA LYS A 148 15.06 -4.05 -13.77
C LYS A 148 16.31 -3.18 -13.88
N ARG A 149 16.31 -1.97 -13.30
CA ARG A 149 17.49 -1.08 -13.29
C ARG A 149 18.70 -1.70 -12.60
N LYS A 150 18.48 -2.65 -11.70
CA LYS A 150 19.53 -3.36 -10.94
C LYS A 150 19.85 -4.75 -11.50
N GLY A 151 19.27 -5.15 -12.64
CA GLY A 151 19.54 -6.42 -13.29
C GLY A 151 19.07 -7.64 -12.48
N LYS A 152 18.09 -7.47 -11.59
CA LYS A 152 17.49 -8.57 -10.81
C LYS A 152 16.40 -9.32 -11.58
N ILE A 153 15.88 -8.71 -12.65
CA ILE A 153 14.97 -9.26 -13.66
C ILE A 153 15.38 -8.79 -15.05
#